data_AF-A0A958QXV6-F1
#
_entry.id   AF-A0A958QXV6-F1
#
_cell.length_a   1.000
_cell.length_b   1.000
_cell.length_c   1.000
_cell.angle_alpha   90.00
_cell.angle_beta   90.00
_cell.angle_gamma   90.00
#
_symmetry.space_group_name_H-M   'P 1'
#
loop_
_entity.id
_entity.type
_entity.pdbx_description
1 polymer ?
#
loop_
_entity_poly.entity_id
_entity_poly.type
_entity_poly.pdbx_seq_one_letter_code
_entity_poly.pdbx_strand_id
1 'polypeptide(L)' 'MKRKNLGYLCFALLVMLSGKVMAETQKTKNRLAAEKSPYLLQHQNNPVDWFPWGEEAFKAAK' A
#
# COMPACT_ATOMS: atom_id res chain seq x y z
N MET A 1 -8.02 -21.82 -42.63
CA MET A 1 -7.77 -20.43 -42.16
C MET A 1 -8.56 -20.15 -40.86
N LYS A 2 -8.35 -20.89 -39.74
CA LYS A 2 -9.01 -20.63 -38.42
C LYS A 2 -8.29 -21.30 -37.23
N ARG A 3 -7.00 -20.99 -36.99
CA ARG A 3 -6.28 -21.54 -35.81
C ARG A 3 -5.42 -20.53 -35.03
N LYS A 4 -5.33 -19.26 -35.47
CA LYS A 4 -4.47 -18.26 -34.84
C LYS A 4 -5.15 -17.43 -33.74
N ASN A 5 -6.47 -17.57 -33.55
CA ASN A 5 -7.24 -16.72 -32.64
C ASN A 5 -7.33 -17.28 -31.21
N LEU A 6 -7.10 -18.59 -31.01
CA LEU A 6 -7.23 -19.22 -29.69
C LEU A 6 -6.08 -18.83 -28.74
N GLY A 7 -4.86 -18.68 -29.26
CA GLY A 7 -3.70 -18.23 -28.46
C GLY A 7 -3.81 -16.77 -28.01
N TYR A 8 -4.36 -15.90 -28.86
CA TYR A 8 -4.61 -14.49 -28.52
C TYR A 8 -5.70 -14.35 -27.45
N LEU A 9 -6.75 -15.18 -27.51
CA LEU A 9 -7.79 -15.19 -26.47
C LEU A 9 -7.26 -15.69 -25.12
N CYS A 10 -6.45 -16.75 -25.10
CA CYS A 10 -5.82 -17.21 -23.86
C CYS A 10 -4.83 -16.19 -23.29
N PHE A 11 -4.03 -15.54 -24.13
CA PHE A 11 -3.09 -14.51 -23.69
C PHE A 11 -3.82 -13.25 -23.18
N ALA A 12 -4.87 -12.79 -23.88
CA ALA A 12 -5.69 -11.68 -23.42
C ALA A 12 -6.42 -11.99 -22.10
N LEU A 13 -6.89 -13.22 -21.91
CA LEU A 13 -7.50 -13.66 -20.66
C LEU A 13 -6.48 -13.70 -19.50
N LEU A 14 -5.23 -14.09 -19.77
CA LEU A 14 -4.16 -14.15 -18.79
C LEU A 14 -3.68 -12.75 -18.35
N VAL A 15 -3.68 -11.78 -19.27
CA VAL A 15 -3.38 -10.37 -18.97
C VAL A 15 -4.48 -9.72 -18.11
N MET A 16 -5.76 -10.02 -18.37
CA MET A 16 -6.89 -9.44 -17.62
C MET A 16 -7.01 -9.97 -16.18
N LEU A 17 -6.49 -11.17 -15.89
CA LEU A 17 -6.50 -11.76 -14.54
C LEU A 17 -5.36 -11.25 -13.64
N SER A 18 -4.38 -10.52 -14.17
CA SER A 18 -3.21 -10.03 -13.42
C SER A 18 -3.45 -8.68 -12.71
N GLY A 19 -4.55 -7.99 -12.99
CA GLY A 19 -4.78 -6.60 -12.54
C GLY A 19 -5.39 -6.44 -11.15
N LYS A 20 -5.64 -7.52 -10.39
CA LYS A 20 -6.44 -7.45 -9.16
C LYS A 20 -5.80 -8.17 -7.97
N VAL A 21 -4.51 -7.92 -7.73
CA VAL A 21 -3.87 -8.17 -6.44
C VAL A 21 -3.01 -6.97 -6.08
N MET A 22 -3.65 -5.85 -5.76
CA MET A 22 -3.03 -4.82 -4.92
C MET A 22 -3.95 -4.70 -3.72
N ALA A 23 -3.57 -5.42 -2.68
CA ALA A 23 -4.31 -5.50 -1.43
C ALA A 23 -4.68 -4.09 -0.94
N GLU A 24 -5.95 -3.89 -0.62
CA GLU A 24 -6.43 -2.73 0.12
C GLU A 24 -5.75 -2.75 1.50
N THR A 25 -4.63 -2.04 1.63
CA THR A 25 -4.13 -1.62 2.93
C THR A 25 -5.10 -0.55 3.40
N GLN A 26 -6.02 -0.96 4.28
CA GLN A 26 -6.90 -0.04 4.99
C GLN A 26 -6.05 1.13 5.50
N LYS A 27 -6.27 2.31 4.93
CA LYS A 27 -5.40 3.48 5.09
C LYS A 27 -5.62 4.11 6.47
N THR A 28 -5.21 3.41 7.52
CA THR A 28 -5.20 3.94 8.89
C THR A 28 -4.10 4.98 9.00
N LYS A 29 -4.45 6.15 9.53
CA LYS A 29 -3.44 7.14 9.90
C LYS A 29 -2.56 6.55 11.00
N ASN A 30 -1.25 6.70 10.85
CA ASN A 30 -0.30 6.38 11.90
C ASN A 30 -0.29 7.48 12.98
N ARG A 31 0.58 7.31 13.98
CA ARG A 31 0.65 8.17 15.18
C ARG A 31 1.07 9.61 14.87
N LEU A 32 1.70 9.85 13.72
CA LEU A 32 2.07 11.20 13.28
C LEU A 32 0.86 12.09 12.99
N ALA A 33 -0.36 11.55 12.91
CA ALA A 33 -1.59 12.33 12.78
C ALA A 33 -1.88 13.26 13.98
N ALA A 34 -1.25 13.02 15.13
CA ALA A 34 -1.37 13.87 16.32
C ALA A 34 -0.30 14.98 16.39
N GLU A 35 0.67 14.98 15.49
CA GLU A 35 1.77 15.93 15.51
C GLU A 35 1.36 17.32 14.98
N LYS A 36 2.06 18.36 15.44
CA LYS A 36 1.82 19.74 14.96
C LYS A 36 2.68 20.11 13.76
N SER A 37 3.78 19.41 13.54
CA SER A 37 4.71 19.70 12.45
C SER A 37 4.05 19.41 11.10
N PRO A 38 4.00 20.39 10.18
CA PRO A 38 3.47 20.17 8.83
C PRO A 38 4.19 19.02 8.09
N TYR A 39 5.50 18.87 8.33
CA TYR A 39 6.30 17.81 7.74
C TYR A 39 5.88 16.42 8.25
N LEU A 40 5.61 16.26 9.54
CA LEU A 40 5.20 14.97 10.12
C LEU A 40 3.78 14.60 9.68
N LEU A 41 2.87 15.57 9.63
CA LEU A 41 1.50 15.38 9.16
C LEU A 41 1.41 14.91 7.71
N GLN A 42 2.38 15.31 6.86
CA GLN A 42 2.47 14.82 5.48
C GLN A 42 2.66 13.29 5.41
N HIS A 43 3.26 12.69 6.44
CA HIS A 43 3.58 11.27 6.51
C HIS A 43 2.55 10.46 7.33
N GLN A 44 1.47 11.09 7.81
CA GLN A 44 0.45 10.45 8.67
C GLN A 44 -0.27 9.28 8.00
N ASN A 45 -0.32 9.24 6.66
CA ASN A 45 -1.04 8.21 5.89
C ASN A 45 -0.11 7.14 5.29
N ASN A 46 1.18 7.15 5.65
CA ASN A 46 2.12 6.15 5.17
C ASN A 46 1.79 4.79 5.79
N PRO A 47 1.98 3.68 5.06
CA PRO A 47 1.60 2.34 5.52
C PRO A 47 2.45 1.83 6.70
N VAL A 48 3.59 2.48 6.95
CA VAL A 48 4.43 2.22 8.13
C VAL A 48 3.82 2.95 9.34
N ASP A 49 3.62 2.25 10.46
CA ASP A 49 3.18 2.83 11.74
C ASP A 49 4.32 3.65 12.38
N TRP A 50 4.55 4.84 11.84
CA TRP A 50 5.57 5.76 12.34
C TRP A 50 5.22 6.28 13.74
N PHE A 51 6.22 6.29 14.62
CA PHE A 51 6.17 6.96 15.92
C PHE A 51 6.89 8.32 15.82
N PRO A 52 6.37 9.36 16.49
CA PRO A 52 7.18 10.55 16.74
C PRO A 52 8.36 10.19 17.63
N TRP A 53 9.47 10.92 17.48
CA TRP A 53 10.64 10.70 18.34
C TRP A 53 10.31 11.08 19.78
N GLY A 54 10.46 10.13 20.70
CA GLY A 54 10.07 10.31 22.09
C GLY A 54 10.23 9.04 22.91
N GLU A 55 9.92 9.14 24.20
CA GLU A 55 10.03 8.01 25.12
C GLU A 55 9.10 6.86 24.70
N GLU A 56 7.94 7.16 24.12
CA GLU A 56 6.98 6.20 23.60
C GLU A 56 7.57 5.34 22.48
N ALA A 57 8.38 5.92 21.60
CA ALA A 57 9.04 5.18 20.52
C ALA A 57 10.06 4.17 21.09
N PHE A 58 10.84 4.58 22.09
CA PHE A 58 11.78 3.67 22.76
C PHE A 58 11.09 2.61 23.60
N LYS A 59 10.00 2.95 24.29
CA LYS A 59 9.16 2.00 25.03
C LYS A 59 8.58 0.93 24.12
N ALA A 60 8.16 1.30 22.91
CA ALA A 60 7.64 0.36 21.92
C ALA A 60 8.73 -0.55 21.30
N ALA A 61 10.00 -0.15 21.37
CA ALA A 61 11.12 -0.88 20.79
C ALA A 61 11.78 -1.91 21.74
N LYS A 62 11.36 -1.94 23.01
CA LYS A 62 11.89 -2.85 24.04
C LYS A 62 11.14 -4.18 24.04
#